data_AF-A0A7Y9EV90-F1
#
_entry.id   AF-A0A7Y9EV90-F1
#
_cell.length_a   1.000
_cell.length_b   1.000
_cell.length_c   1.000
_cell.angle_alpha   90.00
_cell.angle_beta   90.00
_cell.angle_gamma   90.00
#
_symmetry.space_group_name_H-M   'P 1'
#
loop_
_entity.id
_entity.type
_entity.pdbx_description
1 polymer ?
#
loop_
_entity_poly.entity_id
_entity_poly.type
_entity_poly.pdbx_seq_one_letter_code
_entity_poly.pdbx_strand_id
1 'polypeptide(L)'
;MTDLTDDELGRVHGLLDHLGYDLEPSILIGGWATQLRVGGDVSRDIDLIIMDQRLRQKLRDILPDYSENTIHSGGRKGRGTKNGVHIDAYIPYESALGTLLRLRVDALLEHTEPAPMRGWRLLNIHAHTATKFAALLDRPGTEKGEKDAREIDRLLGHGADPTATIAVLISATGGDPDQIPGCVGRVFELIPTLAAVNKQRRRELAQQRRIWVDEADHQLALRHSER
;
A
#
# COMPACT_ATOMS: atom_id res chain seq x y z
N MET A 1 -7.23 -2.49 19.70
CA MET A 1 -8.05 -2.30 18.48
C MET A 1 -9.50 -2.44 18.90
N THR A 2 -10.31 -1.39 18.73
CA THR A 2 -11.77 -1.55 18.83
C THR A 2 -12.20 -2.03 17.46
N ASP A 3 -12.60 -3.29 17.36
CA ASP A 3 -13.19 -3.82 16.14
C ASP A 3 -14.34 -2.90 15.71
N LEU A 4 -14.49 -2.71 14.40
CA LEU A 4 -15.65 -2.00 13.87
C LEU A 4 -16.89 -2.76 14.33
N THR A 5 -17.88 -2.03 14.84
CA THR A 5 -19.21 -2.59 15.04
C THR A 5 -19.78 -3.05 13.70
N ASP A 6 -20.70 -4.01 13.71
CA ASP A 6 -21.34 -4.53 12.49
C ASP A 6 -21.98 -3.39 11.66
N ASP A 7 -22.57 -2.41 12.32
CA ASP A 7 -23.17 -1.22 11.70
C ASP A 7 -22.14 -0.32 11.02
N GLU A 8 -20.97 -0.12 11.65
CA GLU A 8 -19.88 0.64 11.04
C GLU A 8 -19.30 -0.12 9.85
N LEU A 9 -19.11 -1.44 9.97
CA LEU A 9 -18.62 -2.28 8.90
C LEU A 9 -19.56 -2.24 7.69
N GLY A 10 -20.86 -2.39 7.92
CA GLY A 10 -21.89 -2.28 6.87
C GLY A 10 -21.88 -0.92 6.19
N ARG A 11 -21.65 0.16 6.95
CA ARG A 11 -21.54 1.52 6.41
C ARG A 11 -20.31 1.70 5.51
N VAL A 12 -19.14 1.23 5.92
CA VAL A 12 -17.93 1.36 5.08
C VAL A 12 -18.06 0.49 3.82
N HIS A 13 -18.61 -0.72 3.93
CA HIS A 13 -18.88 -1.59 2.78
C HIS A 13 -19.84 -0.95 1.79
N GLY A 14 -20.98 -0.42 2.25
CA GLY A 14 -21.94 0.26 1.37
C GLY A 14 -21.34 1.49 0.69
N LEU A 15 -20.47 2.22 1.40
CA LEU A 15 -19.74 3.35 0.81
C LEU A 15 -18.71 2.90 -0.23
N LEU A 16 -17.96 1.81 0.02
CA LEU A 16 -17.01 1.26 -0.94
C LEU A 16 -17.67 0.83 -2.25
N ASP A 17 -18.84 0.19 -2.17
CA ASP A 17 -19.60 -0.22 -3.36
C ASP A 17 -20.06 1.00 -4.17
N HIS A 18 -20.64 2.00 -3.48
CA HIS A 18 -21.09 3.23 -4.11
C HIS A 18 -19.93 4.03 -4.75
N LEU A 19 -18.81 4.18 -4.04
CA LEU A 19 -17.62 4.85 -4.58
C LEU A 19 -17.01 4.08 -5.75
N GLY A 20 -17.09 2.74 -5.75
CA GLY A 20 -16.63 1.92 -6.87
C GLY A 20 -17.34 2.28 -8.17
N TYR A 21 -18.65 2.52 -8.11
CA TYR A 21 -19.42 3.00 -9.26
C TYR A 21 -19.05 4.43 -9.67
N ASP A 22 -18.97 5.35 -8.70
CA ASP A 22 -18.76 6.77 -8.99
C ASP A 22 -17.34 7.06 -9.50
N LEU A 23 -16.35 6.32 -9.01
CA LEU A 23 -14.93 6.53 -9.23
C LEU A 23 -14.28 5.51 -10.17
N GLU A 24 -15.06 4.74 -10.93
CA GLU A 24 -14.50 3.82 -11.93
C GLU A 24 -13.84 4.61 -13.10
N PRO A 25 -12.60 4.27 -13.52
CA PRO A 25 -11.69 3.29 -12.91
C PRO A 25 -10.83 3.90 -11.79
N SER A 26 -10.82 3.27 -10.62
CA SER A 26 -9.90 3.59 -9.51
C SER A 26 -9.30 2.32 -8.92
N ILE A 27 -8.15 2.48 -8.25
CA ILE A 27 -7.45 1.38 -7.60
C ILE A 27 -7.63 1.53 -6.09
N LEU A 28 -8.21 0.52 -5.45
CA LEU A 28 -8.28 0.47 -4.00
C LEU A 28 -6.93 0.01 -3.45
N ILE A 29 -6.44 0.71 -2.43
CA ILE A 29 -5.18 0.40 -1.74
C ILE A 29 -5.40 0.35 -0.21
N GLY A 30 -4.32 0.36 0.56
CA GLY A 30 -4.42 0.45 2.02
C GLY A 30 -5.02 -0.80 2.67
N GLY A 31 -5.67 -0.64 3.82
CA GLY A 31 -6.18 -1.77 4.61
C GLY A 31 -7.33 -2.53 3.94
N TRP A 32 -8.17 -1.83 3.16
CA TRP A 32 -9.27 -2.47 2.42
C TRP A 32 -8.79 -3.37 1.30
N ALA A 33 -7.76 -2.96 0.56
CA ALA A 33 -7.14 -3.82 -0.43
C ALA A 33 -6.49 -5.07 0.20
N THR A 34 -5.87 -4.94 1.39
CA THR A 34 -5.39 -6.11 2.13
C THR A 34 -6.55 -7.02 2.52
N GLN A 35 -7.63 -6.47 3.09
CA GLN A 35 -8.79 -7.25 3.54
C GLN A 35 -9.44 -8.04 2.39
N LEU A 36 -9.64 -7.41 1.23
CA LEU A 36 -10.22 -8.08 0.06
C LEU A 36 -9.30 -9.15 -0.54
N ARG A 37 -7.98 -9.04 -0.35
CA ARG A 37 -7.00 -9.94 -0.96
C ARG A 37 -6.66 -11.16 -0.11
N VAL A 38 -6.26 -10.93 1.15
CA VAL A 38 -5.66 -11.95 2.02
C VAL A 38 -6.34 -12.07 3.38
N GLY A 39 -7.43 -11.33 3.59
CA GLY A 39 -7.97 -11.14 4.93
C GLY A 39 -7.08 -10.21 5.77
N GLY A 40 -7.66 -9.52 6.74
CA GLY A 40 -7.15 -8.23 7.14
C GLY A 40 -7.86 -7.68 8.36
N ASP A 41 -7.14 -6.89 9.14
CA ASP A 41 -7.79 -6.03 10.11
C ASP A 41 -8.53 -4.95 9.30
N VAL A 42 -9.85 -4.83 9.49
CA VAL A 42 -10.65 -3.89 8.70
C VAL A 42 -10.18 -2.44 8.96
N SER A 43 -10.19 -1.62 7.92
CA SER A 43 -9.82 -0.21 8.01
C SER A 43 -11.08 0.67 8.12
N ARG A 44 -11.01 1.69 8.98
CA ARG A 44 -12.01 2.77 9.00
C ARG A 44 -11.84 3.74 7.85
N ASP A 45 -10.63 3.83 7.30
CA ASP A 45 -10.28 4.75 6.22
C ASP A 45 -10.29 3.99 4.88
N ILE A 46 -10.72 4.65 3.82
CA ILE A 46 -10.64 4.18 2.43
C ILE A 46 -9.49 4.92 1.74
N ASP A 47 -8.48 4.17 1.31
CA ASP A 47 -7.36 4.69 0.53
C ASP A 47 -7.50 4.24 -0.93
N LEU A 48 -7.40 5.17 -1.88
CA LEU A 48 -7.47 4.85 -3.30
C LEU A 48 -6.49 5.65 -4.16
N ILE A 49 -6.17 5.14 -5.34
CA ILE A 49 -5.52 5.87 -6.43
C ILE A 49 -6.57 6.12 -7.50
N ILE A 50 -6.76 7.38 -7.90
CA ILE A 50 -7.58 7.69 -9.07
C ILE A 50 -6.79 7.44 -10.36
N MET A 51 -7.42 6.85 -11.39
CA MET A 51 -6.71 6.58 -12.66
C MET A 51 -6.93 7.66 -13.72
N ASP A 52 -7.90 8.55 -13.53
CA ASP A 52 -8.22 9.65 -14.46
C ASP A 52 -8.37 10.97 -13.68
N GLN A 53 -7.79 12.06 -14.21
CA GLN A 53 -7.90 13.41 -13.65
C GLN A 53 -9.35 13.91 -13.55
N ARG A 54 -10.26 13.42 -14.41
CA ARG A 54 -11.70 13.70 -14.30
C ARG A 54 -12.30 13.22 -12.97
N LEU A 55 -11.75 12.15 -12.39
CA LEU A 55 -12.20 11.63 -11.09
C LEU A 55 -11.81 12.56 -9.94
N ARG A 56 -10.79 13.40 -10.11
CA ARG A 56 -10.45 14.46 -9.14
C ARG A 56 -11.59 15.45 -8.96
N GLN A 57 -12.26 15.82 -10.05
CA GLN A 57 -13.45 16.67 -9.96
C GLN A 57 -14.61 15.92 -9.30
N LYS A 58 -14.86 14.67 -9.69
CA LYS A 58 -15.88 13.85 -9.02
C LYS A 58 -15.65 13.72 -7.51
N LEU A 59 -14.40 13.54 -7.08
CA LEU A 59 -14.06 13.52 -5.65
C LEU A 59 -14.46 14.82 -4.94
N ARG A 60 -14.25 15.99 -5.57
CA ARG A 60 -14.71 17.29 -5.03
C ARG A 60 -16.22 17.35 -4.90
N ASP A 61 -16.94 16.79 -5.87
CA ASP A 61 -18.39 16.82 -5.89
C ASP A 61 -19.01 15.83 -4.88
N ILE A 62 -18.34 14.70 -4.65
CA ILE A 62 -18.81 13.62 -3.77
C ILE A 62 -18.44 13.86 -2.30
N LEU A 63 -17.32 14.53 -2.04
CA LEU A 63 -16.78 14.73 -0.70
C LEU A 63 -17.04 16.18 -0.23
N PRO A 64 -17.98 16.41 0.70
CA PRO A 64 -18.41 17.76 1.08
C PRO A 64 -17.29 18.61 1.72
N ASP A 65 -16.31 17.96 2.33
CA ASP A 65 -15.14 18.54 2.99
C ASP A 65 -13.84 18.29 2.21
N TYR A 66 -13.95 18.08 0.89
CA TYR A 66 -12.79 17.81 0.05
C TYR A 66 -11.71 18.88 0.17
N SER A 67 -10.49 18.44 0.40
CA SER A 67 -9.28 19.27 0.40
C SER A 67 -8.14 18.55 -0.30
N GLU A 68 -7.19 19.31 -0.82
CA GLU A 68 -5.93 18.78 -1.32
C GLU A 68 -4.79 19.28 -0.46
N ASN A 69 -4.04 18.35 0.11
CA ASN A 69 -2.91 18.68 0.98
C ASN A 69 -1.61 18.20 0.38
N THR A 70 -0.54 18.95 0.64
CA THR A 70 0.82 18.50 0.35
C THR A 70 1.16 17.31 1.26
N ILE A 71 1.58 16.19 0.67
CA ILE A 71 1.95 14.99 1.41
C ILE A 71 3.38 15.15 1.96
N HIS A 72 3.66 14.60 3.14
CA HIS A 72 5.00 14.64 3.75
C HIS A 72 6.10 13.97 2.89
N SER A 73 5.74 13.06 1.97
CA SER A 73 6.64 12.42 0.99
C SER A 73 6.96 13.29 -0.24
N GLY A 74 6.37 14.50 -0.32
CA GLY A 74 6.31 15.33 -1.51
C GLY A 74 5.18 14.89 -2.43
N GLY A 75 4.29 15.81 -2.79
CA GLY A 75 3.16 15.53 -3.67
C GLY A 75 1.82 16.05 -3.17
N ARG A 76 0.73 15.78 -3.91
CA ARG A 76 -0.66 16.13 -3.54
C ARG A 76 -1.51 14.89 -3.36
N LYS A 77 -2.27 14.84 -2.26
CA LYS A 77 -3.39 13.90 -2.10
C LYS A 77 -4.68 14.66 -1.88
N GLY A 78 -5.77 14.15 -2.47
CA GLY A 78 -7.12 14.54 -2.11
C GLY A 78 -7.52 13.86 -0.80
N ARG A 79 -8.26 14.57 0.05
CA ARG A 79 -8.80 14.03 1.29
C ARG A 79 -10.21 14.57 1.51
N GLY A 80 -11.08 13.74 2.05
CA GLY A 80 -12.38 14.15 2.56
C GLY A 80 -13.01 13.07 3.41
N THR A 81 -14.27 13.26 3.75
CA THR A 81 -15.07 12.41 4.61
C THR A 81 -16.46 12.26 3.99
N LYS A 82 -16.95 11.02 3.91
CA LYS A 82 -18.34 10.75 3.52
C LYS A 82 -18.95 9.76 4.51
N ASN A 83 -20.11 10.07 5.06
CA ASN A 83 -20.80 9.24 6.06
C ASN A 83 -19.96 8.92 7.33
N GLY A 84 -19.00 9.79 7.68
CA GLY A 84 -18.08 9.59 8.80
C GLY A 84 -16.86 8.71 8.48
N VAL A 85 -16.69 8.30 7.22
CA VAL A 85 -15.56 7.52 6.72
C VAL A 85 -14.55 8.45 6.05
N HIS A 86 -13.29 8.40 6.47
CA HIS A 86 -12.24 9.16 5.81
C HIS A 86 -11.81 8.51 4.51
N ILE A 87 -11.60 9.34 3.50
CA ILE A 87 -11.20 8.93 2.17
C ILE A 87 -9.92 9.70 1.81
N ASP A 88 -8.86 8.97 1.53
CA ASP A 88 -7.59 9.48 1.02
C ASP A 88 -7.43 9.04 -0.44
N ALA A 89 -7.25 10.00 -1.35
CA ALA A 89 -7.13 9.78 -2.78
C ALA A 89 -5.76 10.26 -3.30
N TYR A 90 -4.99 9.33 -3.83
CA TYR A 90 -3.68 9.57 -4.42
C TYR A 90 -3.81 9.83 -5.93
N ILE A 91 -3.04 10.80 -6.41
CA ILE A 91 -3.14 11.34 -7.77
C ILE A 91 -1.87 10.96 -8.56
N PRO A 92 -1.98 10.26 -9.70
CA PRO A 92 -0.83 9.89 -10.53
C PRO A 92 0.03 11.10 -10.91
N TYR A 93 1.36 10.91 -10.98
CA TYR A 93 2.37 11.95 -11.23
C TYR A 93 2.49 13.05 -10.16
N GLU A 94 1.52 13.15 -9.26
CA GLU A 94 1.49 14.13 -8.18
C GLU A 94 1.69 13.49 -6.80
N SER A 95 1.52 12.18 -6.65
CA SER A 95 1.61 11.46 -5.37
C SER A 95 2.75 10.45 -5.32
N ALA A 96 3.35 10.32 -4.14
CA ALA A 96 4.25 9.23 -3.79
C ALA A 96 3.91 8.63 -2.42
N LEU A 97 4.00 7.31 -2.30
CA LEU A 97 3.75 6.56 -1.05
C LEU A 97 5.06 6.32 -0.29
N GLY A 98 5.05 6.67 1.00
CA GLY A 98 6.23 6.56 1.86
C GLY A 98 7.21 7.73 1.70
N THR A 99 7.91 8.08 2.78
CA THR A 99 8.95 9.14 2.76
C THR A 99 10.31 8.62 2.29
N LEU A 100 10.66 7.38 2.66
CA LEU A 100 11.94 6.76 2.28
C LEU A 100 11.88 6.18 0.86
N LEU A 101 10.91 5.30 0.59
CA LEU A 101 10.79 4.64 -0.71
C LEU A 101 10.15 5.54 -1.78
N ARG A 102 9.34 6.54 -1.38
CA ARG A 102 8.68 7.50 -2.29
C ARG A 102 8.08 6.83 -3.54
N LEU A 103 7.31 5.75 -3.36
CA LEU A 103 6.77 4.96 -4.47
C LEU A 103 5.81 5.82 -5.29
N ARG A 104 6.21 6.14 -6.52
CA ARG A 104 5.47 6.98 -7.45
C ARG A 104 4.18 6.29 -7.86
N VAL A 105 3.06 6.97 -7.66
CA VAL A 105 1.73 6.39 -7.88
C VAL A 105 1.46 6.10 -9.36
N ASP A 106 2.01 6.91 -10.28
CA ASP A 106 1.95 6.65 -11.72
C ASP A 106 2.61 5.33 -12.12
N ALA A 107 3.78 5.01 -11.56
CA ALA A 107 4.45 3.74 -11.84
C ALA A 107 3.67 2.52 -11.33
N LEU A 108 2.90 2.68 -10.24
CA LEU A 108 2.09 1.59 -9.68
C LEU A 108 0.87 1.23 -10.56
N LEU A 109 0.46 2.09 -11.49
CA LEU A 109 -0.71 1.85 -12.36
C LEU A 109 -0.52 0.63 -13.28
N GLU A 110 0.73 0.33 -13.64
CA GLU A 110 1.13 -0.82 -14.46
C GLU A 110 0.98 -2.15 -13.71
N HIS A 111 0.87 -2.11 -12.38
CA HIS A 111 0.84 -3.28 -11.51
C HIS A 111 -0.55 -3.47 -10.89
N THR A 112 -1.58 -3.52 -11.72
CA THR A 112 -2.98 -3.62 -11.28
C THR A 112 -3.71 -4.83 -11.83
N GLU A 113 -4.71 -5.29 -11.09
CA GLU A 113 -5.59 -6.40 -11.46
C GLU A 113 -7.05 -6.08 -11.08
N PRO A 114 -8.04 -6.76 -11.67
CA PRO A 114 -9.44 -6.59 -11.28
C PRO A 114 -9.65 -6.93 -9.80
N ALA A 115 -10.43 -6.11 -9.08
CA ALA A 115 -10.83 -6.43 -7.72
C ALA A 115 -12.06 -7.37 -7.71
N PRO A 116 -12.29 -8.13 -6.62
CA PRO A 116 -13.55 -8.87 -6.43
C PRO A 116 -14.78 -7.95 -6.34
N MET A 117 -14.58 -6.68 -5.99
CA MET A 117 -15.62 -5.66 -5.85
C MET A 117 -15.73 -4.83 -7.13
N ARG A 118 -16.95 -4.60 -7.59
CA ARG A 118 -17.23 -3.90 -8.85
C ARG A 118 -16.67 -2.48 -8.84
N GLY A 119 -16.19 -2.02 -10.01
CA GLY A 119 -15.68 -0.66 -10.22
C GLY A 119 -14.26 -0.42 -9.68
N TRP A 120 -13.72 -1.37 -8.92
CA TRP A 120 -12.39 -1.30 -8.34
C TRP A 120 -11.38 -2.18 -9.06
N ARG A 121 -10.16 -1.68 -9.10
CA ARG A 121 -8.95 -2.48 -9.31
C ARG A 121 -8.20 -2.60 -7.99
N LEU A 122 -7.34 -3.60 -7.86
CA LEU A 122 -6.33 -3.66 -6.80
C LEU A 122 -4.95 -3.51 -7.43
N LEU A 123 -3.98 -3.04 -6.65
CA LEU A 123 -2.59 -3.35 -6.95
C LEU A 123 -2.40 -4.86 -6.88
N ASN A 124 -1.64 -5.44 -7.81
CA ASN A 124 -1.25 -6.85 -7.72
C ASN A 124 -0.50 -7.10 -6.40
N ILE A 125 -0.36 -8.36 -5.99
CA ILE A 125 0.16 -8.69 -4.65
C ILE A 125 1.55 -8.10 -4.38
N HIS A 126 2.41 -8.00 -5.39
CA HIS A 126 3.77 -7.48 -5.28
C HIS A 126 3.76 -5.96 -5.09
N ALA A 127 3.01 -5.22 -5.91
CA ALA A 127 2.87 -3.78 -5.76
C ALA A 127 2.18 -3.41 -4.44
N HIS A 128 1.16 -4.16 -4.04
CA HIS A 128 0.51 -3.97 -2.75
C HIS A 128 1.50 -4.17 -1.59
N THR A 129 2.31 -5.23 -1.64
CA THR A 129 3.37 -5.49 -0.65
C THR A 129 4.39 -4.37 -0.59
N ALA A 130 4.83 -3.84 -1.74
CA ALA A 130 5.72 -2.68 -1.80
C ALA A 130 5.12 -1.44 -1.10
N THR A 131 3.82 -1.17 -1.30
CA THR A 131 3.15 -0.05 -0.59
C THR A 131 3.12 -0.25 0.92
N LYS A 132 3.01 -1.50 1.40
CA LYS A 132 3.06 -1.81 2.83
C LYS A 132 4.47 -1.68 3.39
N PHE A 133 5.51 -2.01 2.62
CA PHE A 133 6.90 -1.75 3.01
C PHE A 133 7.11 -0.24 3.23
N ALA A 134 6.64 0.57 2.28
CA ALA A 134 6.71 2.03 2.37
C ALA A 134 5.97 2.57 3.61
N ALA A 135 4.76 2.07 3.88
CA ALA A 135 3.99 2.48 5.05
C ALA A 135 4.66 2.06 6.36
N LEU A 136 5.15 0.82 6.49
CA LEU A 136 5.78 0.33 7.70
C LEU A 136 7.03 1.13 8.06
N LEU A 137 7.86 1.46 7.07
CA LEU A 137 9.12 2.18 7.27
C LEU A 137 8.91 3.61 7.80
N ASP A 138 7.80 4.26 7.44
CA ASP A 138 7.47 5.62 7.88
C ASP A 138 6.98 5.68 9.33
N ARG A 139 6.32 4.62 9.81
CA ARG A 139 5.61 4.64 11.11
C ARG A 139 5.77 3.36 11.96
N PRO A 140 7.00 2.82 12.12
CA PRO A 140 7.21 1.51 12.73
C PRO A 140 6.85 1.46 14.23
N GLY A 141 6.90 2.59 14.94
CA GLY A 141 6.59 2.68 16.37
C GLY A 141 5.12 3.02 16.68
N THR A 142 4.20 2.75 15.76
CA THR A 142 2.78 3.11 15.91
C THR A 142 1.88 1.88 15.76
N GLU A 143 0.64 1.95 16.27
CA GLU A 143 -0.36 0.90 16.05
C GLU A 143 -0.60 0.62 14.56
N LYS A 144 -0.55 1.65 13.71
CA LYS A 144 -0.63 1.49 12.26
C LYS A 144 0.58 0.73 11.70
N GLY A 145 1.77 0.94 12.26
CA GLY A 145 2.96 0.16 11.94
C GLY A 145 2.84 -1.31 12.34
N GLU A 146 2.29 -1.61 13.53
CA GLU A 146 1.99 -2.99 13.93
C GLU A 146 1.00 -3.67 12.99
N LYS A 147 -0.05 -2.95 12.58
CA LYS A 147 -0.99 -3.41 11.57
C LYS A 147 -0.29 -3.68 10.24
N ASP A 148 0.49 -2.73 9.72
CA ASP A 148 1.22 -2.90 8.45
C ASP A 148 2.18 -4.12 8.51
N ALA A 149 2.84 -4.36 9.65
CA ALA A 149 3.68 -5.54 9.84
C ALA A 149 2.91 -6.87 9.77
N ARG A 150 1.72 -6.96 10.38
CA ARG A 150 0.85 -8.14 10.29
C ARG A 150 0.36 -8.36 8.86
N GLU A 151 0.00 -7.28 8.18
CA GLU A 151 -0.47 -7.35 6.80
C GLU A 151 0.64 -7.80 5.85
N ILE A 152 1.88 -7.31 6.01
CA ILE A 152 3.04 -7.78 5.25
C ILE A 152 3.26 -9.27 5.48
N ASP A 153 3.24 -9.75 6.72
CA ASP A 153 3.41 -11.17 7.01
C ASP A 153 2.36 -12.05 6.31
N ARG A 154 1.10 -11.58 6.26
CA ARG A 154 0.03 -12.24 5.50
C ARG A 154 0.30 -12.22 4.00
N LEU A 155 0.68 -11.09 3.42
CA LEU A 155 0.97 -10.97 1.98
C LEU A 155 2.10 -11.90 1.56
N LEU A 156 3.17 -12.00 2.36
CA LEU A 156 4.26 -12.96 2.17
C LEU A 156 3.75 -14.41 2.20
N GLY A 157 2.81 -14.72 3.11
CA GLY A 157 2.17 -16.03 3.18
C GLY A 157 1.23 -16.37 2.01
N HIS A 158 0.81 -15.38 1.22
CA HIS A 158 -0.15 -15.54 0.11
C HIS A 158 0.48 -15.36 -1.28
N GLY A 159 1.81 -15.30 -1.36
CA GLY A 159 2.53 -15.36 -2.64
C GLY A 159 3.23 -14.07 -3.06
N ALA A 160 3.40 -13.09 -2.19
CA ALA A 160 4.36 -12.02 -2.47
C ALA A 160 5.78 -12.60 -2.47
N ASP A 161 6.42 -12.63 -3.65
CA ASP A 161 7.78 -13.11 -3.83
C ASP A 161 8.80 -11.97 -3.98
N PRO A 162 10.09 -12.23 -3.69
CA PRO A 162 11.13 -11.21 -3.75
C PRO A 162 11.33 -10.64 -5.15
N THR A 163 11.45 -11.48 -6.18
CA THR A 163 11.82 -11.03 -7.54
C THR A 163 10.83 -10.00 -8.08
N ALA A 164 9.53 -10.31 -8.04
CA ALA A 164 8.53 -9.40 -8.56
C ALA A 164 8.34 -8.16 -7.67
N THR A 165 8.44 -8.30 -6.34
CA THR A 165 8.26 -7.17 -5.41
C THR A 165 9.44 -6.20 -5.45
N ILE A 166 10.68 -6.71 -5.53
CA ILE A 166 11.88 -5.90 -5.71
C ILE A 166 11.83 -5.15 -7.05
N ALA A 167 11.39 -5.81 -8.13
CA ALA A 167 11.25 -5.15 -9.43
C ALA A 167 10.30 -3.95 -9.36
N VAL A 168 9.16 -4.07 -8.67
CA VAL A 168 8.25 -2.95 -8.39
C VAL A 168 8.95 -1.86 -7.57
N LEU A 169 9.66 -2.22 -6.49
CA LEU A 169 10.35 -1.22 -5.65
C LEU A 169 11.37 -0.42 -6.47
N ILE A 170 12.15 -1.08 -7.33
CA ILE A 170 13.17 -0.46 -8.17
C ILE A 170 12.55 0.43 -9.27
N SER A 171 11.44 0.02 -9.87
CA SER A 171 10.77 0.77 -10.95
C SER A 171 9.96 1.96 -10.42
N ALA A 172 9.31 1.78 -9.27
CA ALA A 172 8.39 2.77 -8.70
C ALA A 172 9.05 3.75 -7.75
N THR A 173 10.23 3.45 -7.17
CA THR A 173 10.89 4.38 -6.24
C THR A 173 11.17 5.74 -6.89
N GLY A 174 10.74 6.81 -6.22
CA GLY A 174 11.19 8.18 -6.48
C GLY A 174 12.34 8.61 -5.54
N GLY A 175 12.81 7.69 -4.68
CA GLY A 175 13.99 7.85 -3.85
C GLY A 175 15.24 7.31 -4.53
N ASP A 176 16.29 7.10 -3.74
CA ASP A 176 17.55 6.47 -4.19
C ASP A 176 17.36 4.94 -4.29
N PRO A 177 17.46 4.33 -5.49
CA PRO A 177 17.33 2.89 -5.66
C PRO A 177 18.38 2.09 -4.87
N ASP A 178 19.58 2.64 -4.66
CA ASP A 178 20.65 1.95 -3.95
C ASP A 178 20.35 1.78 -2.44
N GLN A 179 19.32 2.47 -1.92
CA GLN A 179 18.83 2.28 -0.55
C GLN A 179 17.80 1.13 -0.41
N ILE A 180 17.33 0.55 -1.51
CA ILE A 180 16.28 -0.49 -1.47
C ILE A 180 16.71 -1.73 -0.64
N PRO A 181 17.92 -2.30 -0.80
CA PRO A 181 18.34 -3.45 0.00
C PRO A 181 18.30 -3.15 1.51
N GLY A 182 18.75 -1.96 1.92
CA GLY A 182 18.67 -1.51 3.31
C GLY A 182 17.23 -1.33 3.82
N CYS A 183 16.35 -0.76 2.99
CA CYS A 183 14.93 -0.61 3.32
C CYS A 183 14.23 -1.97 3.51
N VAL A 184 14.49 -2.91 2.60
CA VAL A 184 13.97 -4.28 2.66
C VAL A 184 14.49 -4.99 3.91
N GLY A 185 15.80 -4.93 4.16
CA GLY A 185 16.42 -5.49 5.37
C GLY A 185 15.77 -4.98 6.65
N ARG A 186 15.51 -3.67 6.73
CA ARG A 186 14.83 -3.03 7.87
C ARG A 186 13.38 -3.48 8.03
N VAL A 187 12.62 -3.63 6.94
CA VAL A 187 11.25 -4.17 7.00
C VAL A 187 11.24 -5.56 7.64
N PHE A 188 12.12 -6.46 7.18
CA PHE A 188 12.22 -7.82 7.72
C PHE A 188 12.72 -7.89 9.18
N GLU A 189 13.47 -6.90 9.65
CA GLU A 189 13.84 -6.76 11.06
C GLU A 189 12.65 -6.35 11.94
N LEU A 190 11.75 -5.52 11.40
CA LEU A 190 10.61 -4.97 12.12
C LEU A 190 9.46 -5.97 12.25
N ILE A 191 9.14 -6.74 11.20
CA ILE A 191 7.98 -7.63 11.16
C ILE A 191 7.93 -8.59 12.37
N PRO A 192 9.00 -9.34 12.73
CA PRO A 192 8.95 -10.33 13.80
C PRO A 192 8.47 -9.79 15.14
N THR A 193 8.85 -8.55 15.44
CA THR A 193 8.52 -7.87 16.70
C THR A 193 7.13 -7.28 16.63
N LEU A 194 6.84 -6.50 15.58
CA LEU A 194 5.60 -5.74 15.46
C LEU A 194 4.37 -6.58 15.15
N ALA A 195 4.53 -7.67 14.39
CA ALA A 195 3.47 -8.64 14.14
C ALA A 195 3.37 -9.70 15.25
N ALA A 196 4.20 -9.62 16.30
CA ALA A 196 4.22 -10.54 17.43
C ALA A 196 4.29 -12.03 17.03
N VAL A 197 5.06 -12.36 15.98
CA VAL A 197 5.06 -13.71 15.40
C VAL A 197 5.76 -14.73 16.30
N ASN A 198 5.37 -16.00 16.16
CA ASN A 198 5.94 -17.10 16.91
C ASN A 198 7.39 -17.42 16.49
N LYS A 199 8.12 -18.18 17.32
CA LYS A 199 9.54 -18.51 17.12
C LYS A 199 9.84 -19.16 15.75
N GLN A 200 8.93 -20.01 15.27
CA GLN A 200 9.10 -20.68 13.98
C GLN A 200 9.04 -19.65 12.84
N ARG A 201 8.01 -18.80 12.84
CA ARG A 201 7.85 -17.75 11.84
C ARG A 201 8.99 -16.73 11.87
N ARG A 202 9.57 -16.41 13.04
CA ARG A 202 10.76 -15.54 13.13
C ARG A 202 11.96 -16.11 12.37
N ARG A 203 12.17 -17.42 12.41
CA ARG A 203 13.27 -18.08 11.69
C ARG A 203 13.05 -18.04 10.18
N GLU A 204 11.82 -18.28 9.75
CA GLU A 204 11.42 -18.17 8.35
C GLU A 204 11.64 -16.75 7.82
N LEU A 205 11.17 -15.74 8.55
CA LEU A 205 11.38 -14.33 8.19
C LEU A 205 12.87 -13.95 8.16
N ALA A 206 13.69 -14.49 9.07
CA ALA A 206 15.14 -14.25 9.04
C ALA A 206 15.82 -14.88 7.81
N GLN A 207 15.34 -16.04 7.36
CA GLN A 207 15.80 -16.64 6.10
C GLN A 207 15.32 -15.84 4.89
N GLN A 208 14.03 -15.45 4.87
CA GLN A 208 13.47 -14.61 3.82
C GLN A 208 14.21 -13.27 3.71
N ARG A 209 14.58 -12.64 4.83
CA ARG A 209 15.38 -11.41 4.82
C ARG A 209 16.60 -11.51 3.93
N ARG A 210 17.36 -12.61 4.01
CA ARG A 210 18.56 -12.82 3.18
C ARG A 210 18.19 -12.89 1.70
N ILE A 211 17.24 -13.75 1.36
CA ILE A 211 16.77 -13.92 -0.02
C ILE A 211 16.30 -12.59 -0.63
N TRP A 212 15.52 -11.82 0.12
CA TRP A 212 14.96 -10.55 -0.35
C TRP A 212 16.02 -9.44 -0.49
N VAL A 213 17.01 -9.40 0.40
CA VAL A 213 18.13 -8.44 0.31
C VAL A 213 19.06 -8.83 -0.84
N ASP A 214 19.43 -10.10 -0.96
CA ASP A 214 20.29 -10.61 -2.03
C ASP A 214 19.65 -10.38 -3.42
N GLU A 215 18.34 -10.56 -3.53
CA GLU A 215 17.59 -10.26 -4.77
C GLU A 215 17.61 -8.76 -5.10
N ALA A 216 17.48 -7.90 -4.09
CA ALA A 216 17.58 -6.46 -4.28
C ALA A 216 18.96 -6.04 -4.79
N ASP A 217 20.03 -6.57 -4.18
CA ASP A 217 21.40 -6.33 -4.62
C ASP A 217 21.63 -6.86 -6.04
N HIS A 218 21.11 -8.06 -6.35
CA HIS A 218 21.23 -8.68 -7.67
C HIS A 218 20.57 -7.84 -8.77
N GLN A 219 19.31 -7.44 -8.59
CA GLN A 219 18.61 -6.65 -9.61
C GLN A 219 19.21 -5.25 -9.78
N LEU A 220 19.70 -4.63 -8.71
CA LEU A 220 20.43 -3.36 -8.82
C LEU A 220 21.72 -3.53 -9.61
N ALA A 221 22.52 -4.56 -9.35
CA ALA A 221 23.74 -4.83 -10.09
C ALA A 221 23.48 -5.03 -11.59
N LEU A 222 22.43 -5.76 -11.97
CA LEU A 222 22.00 -5.90 -13.36
C LEU A 222 21.66 -4.54 -13.98
N ARG A 223 20.85 -3.72 -13.29
CA ARG A 223 20.48 -2.38 -13.76
C ARG A 223 21.68 -1.46 -13.97
N HIS A 224 22.70 -1.54 -13.10
CA HIS A 224 23.94 -0.77 -13.24
C HIS A 224 24.78 -1.25 -14.42
N SER A 225 24.73 -2.54 -14.77
CA SER A 225 25.45 -3.10 -15.92
C SER A 225 24.83 -2.76 -17.29
N GLU A 226 23.56 -2.38 -17.31
CA GLU A 226 22.81 -1.99 -18.51
C GLU A 226 22.90 -0.49 -18.84
N ARG A 227 23.59 0.30 -18.01
CA ARG A 227 23.80 1.75 -18.16
C ARG A 227 25.19 2.08 -18.68
#